data_AF-A0A920W6P4-F1
#
_entry.id   AF-A0A920W6P4-F1
#
_cell.length_a   1.000
_cell.length_b   1.000
_cell.length_c   1.000
_cell.angle_alpha   90.00
_cell.angle_beta   90.00
_cell.angle_gamma   90.00
#
_symmetry.space_group_name_H-M   'P 1'
#
loop_
_entity.id
_entity.type
_entity.pdbx_description
1 polymer ?
#
loop_
_entity_poly.entity_id
_entity_poly.type
_entity_poly.pdbx_seq_one_letter_code
_entity_poly.pdbx_strand_id
1 'polypeptide(L)'
;MHLKDGLKLTDAYINAVVRCAPPENKPTKREIQNCECFLEDELKALKNLQVIVALGKIACDAYWRLMATRGVIPKPKPRFAHGLVFDDTKGLGPTLVASYHPSQQNTNTGKLTAVMMTNIFQQVRTLLK
;
A
#
# COMPACT_ATOMS: atom_id res chain seq x y z
N MET A 1 -3.96 1.86 22.68
CA MET A 1 -4.86 2.57 21.74
C MET A 1 -6.18 2.80 22.46
N HIS A 2 -6.69 4.03 22.52
CA HIS A 2 -7.92 4.34 23.26
C HIS A 2 -9.11 4.21 22.32
N LEU A 3 -10.07 3.32 22.63
CA LEU A 3 -11.28 3.08 21.82
C LEU A 3 -12.17 4.32 21.59
N LYS A 4 -11.89 5.42 22.30
CA LYS A 4 -12.65 6.68 22.26
C LYS A 4 -11.77 7.88 21.88
N ASP A 5 -10.65 7.65 21.20
CA ASP A 5 -9.80 8.74 20.70
C ASP A 5 -10.48 9.60 19.61
N GLY A 6 -11.63 9.15 19.09
CA GLY A 6 -12.42 9.89 18.11
C GLY A 6 -11.91 9.77 16.68
N LEU A 7 -10.87 8.96 16.44
CA LEU A 7 -10.34 8.74 15.10
C LEU A 7 -11.38 8.04 14.23
N LYS A 8 -11.70 8.63 13.07
CA LYS A 8 -12.55 8.06 12.04
C LYS A 8 -11.83 8.10 10.71
N LEU A 9 -11.80 6.95 10.03
CA LEU A 9 -11.36 6.87 8.65
C LEU A 9 -12.59 6.94 7.75
N THR A 10 -12.59 7.87 6.81
CA THR A 10 -13.65 8.01 5.80
C THR A 10 -13.09 7.52 4.47
N ASP A 11 -13.76 6.57 3.83
CA ASP A 11 -13.34 5.96 2.55
C ASP A 11 -11.92 5.39 2.57
N ALA A 12 -11.42 5.00 3.74
CA ALA A 12 -10.06 4.54 3.92
C ALA A 12 -9.98 3.36 4.89
N TYR A 13 -9.02 2.49 4.62
CA TYR A 13 -8.65 1.36 5.46
C TYR A 13 -7.12 1.28 5.51
N ILE A 14 -6.56 1.07 6.69
CA ILE A 14 -5.11 0.98 6.90
C ILE A 14 -4.77 -0.45 7.28
N ASN A 15 -3.83 -1.05 6.56
CA ASN A 15 -3.26 -2.33 6.92
C ASN A 15 -1.74 -2.37 6.71
N ALA A 16 -1.15 -3.51 7.04
CA ALA A 16 0.26 -3.79 6.85
C ALA A 16 0.47 -5.16 6.21
N VAL A 17 1.54 -5.27 5.42
CA VAL A 17 1.96 -6.52 4.75
C VAL A 17 2.28 -7.62 5.76
N VAL A 18 2.79 -7.25 6.94
CA VAL A 18 2.99 -8.16 8.09
C VAL A 18 2.19 -7.64 9.27
N ARG A 19 1.64 -8.55 10.08
CA ARG A 19 0.76 -8.20 11.23
C ARG A 19 1.47 -8.21 12.57
N CYS A 20 2.65 -8.82 12.62
CA CYS A 20 3.52 -8.82 13.79
C CYS A 20 4.67 -7.83 13.56
N ALA A 21 5.07 -7.10 14.59
CA ALA A 21 6.23 -6.22 14.54
C ALA A 21 7.51 -7.05 14.37
N PRO A 22 8.25 -6.93 13.25
CA PRO A 22 9.47 -7.69 13.04
C PRO A 22 10.65 -7.02 13.75
N PRO A 23 11.69 -7.78 14.13
CA PRO A 23 12.94 -7.21 14.62
C PRO A 23 13.50 -6.14 13.67
N GLU A 24 14.00 -5.04 14.23
CA GLU A 24 14.54 -3.89 13.50
C GLU A 24 13.59 -3.27 12.45
N ASN A 25 12.28 -3.56 12.50
CA ASN A 25 11.31 -3.17 11.47
C ASN A 25 11.64 -3.72 10.06
N LYS A 26 12.37 -4.85 9.98
CA LYS A 26 12.78 -5.50 8.72
C LYS A 26 12.20 -6.92 8.65
N PRO A 27 10.98 -7.09 8.10
CA PRO A 27 10.42 -8.42 7.95
C PRO A 27 11.21 -9.24 6.92
N THR A 28 11.43 -10.50 7.23
CA THR A 28 12.01 -11.49 6.32
C THR A 28 11.00 -11.88 5.24
N LYS A 29 11.51 -12.46 4.14
CA LYS A 29 10.65 -12.99 3.07
C LYS A 29 9.66 -14.04 3.59
N ARG A 30 10.10 -14.89 4.53
CA ARG A 30 9.27 -15.94 5.13
C ARG A 30 8.15 -15.34 5.98
N GLU A 31 8.43 -14.32 6.78
CA GLU A 31 7.39 -13.64 7.57
C GLU A 31 6.35 -12.96 6.69
N ILE A 32 6.79 -12.33 5.58
CA ILE A 32 5.89 -11.75 4.59
C ILE A 32 5.01 -12.84 3.99
N GLN A 33 5.59 -13.93 3.48
CA GLN A 33 4.84 -15.04 2.88
C GLN A 33 3.84 -15.66 3.85
N ASN A 34 4.22 -15.85 5.12
CA ASN A 34 3.33 -16.36 6.15
C ASN A 34 2.14 -15.41 6.42
N CYS A 35 2.32 -14.11 6.21
CA CYS A 35 1.25 -13.12 6.39
C CYS A 35 0.41 -12.87 5.13
N GLU A 36 0.80 -13.38 3.97
CA GLU A 36 0.15 -13.06 2.69
C GLU A 36 -1.33 -13.45 2.66
N CYS A 37 -1.70 -14.58 3.27
CA CYS A 37 -3.10 -15.02 3.34
C CYS A 37 -4.01 -13.96 4.00
N PHE A 38 -3.56 -13.33 5.09
CA PHE A 38 -4.33 -12.28 5.75
C PHE A 38 -4.49 -11.03 4.90
N LEU A 39 -3.46 -10.68 4.10
CA LEU A 39 -3.54 -9.56 3.18
C LEU A 39 -4.53 -9.87 2.04
N GLU A 40 -4.50 -11.07 1.49
CA GLU A 40 -5.46 -11.49 0.47
C GLU A 40 -6.89 -11.46 0.98
N ASP A 41 -7.14 -11.98 2.18
CA ASP A 41 -8.48 -12.06 2.74
C ASP A 41 -9.06 -10.69 3.11
N GLU A 42 -8.24 -9.78 3.64
CA GLU A 42 -8.65 -8.38 3.83
C GLU A 42 -9.03 -7.72 2.51
N LEU A 43 -8.22 -7.89 1.46
CA LEU A 43 -8.48 -7.28 0.16
C LEU A 43 -9.70 -7.89 -0.53
N LYS A 44 -10.03 -9.17 -0.27
CA LYS A 44 -11.30 -9.79 -0.71
C LYS A 44 -12.50 -9.22 0.06
N ALA A 45 -12.34 -8.88 1.34
CA ALA A 45 -13.40 -8.32 2.17
C ALA A 45 -13.73 -6.85 1.78
N LEU A 46 -12.75 -6.09 1.31
CA LEU A 46 -12.92 -4.71 0.85
C LEU A 46 -13.56 -4.63 -0.54
N LYS A 47 -14.88 -4.83 -0.61
CA LYS A 47 -15.62 -4.94 -1.89
C LYS A 47 -15.62 -3.68 -2.75
N ASN A 48 -15.44 -2.51 -2.14
CA ASN A 48 -15.43 -1.21 -2.83
C ASN A 48 -13.99 -0.68 -3.00
N LEU A 49 -12.98 -1.55 -2.92
CA LEU A 49 -11.59 -1.12 -3.04
C LEU A 49 -11.26 -0.70 -4.47
N GLN A 50 -11.07 0.61 -4.66
CA GLN A 50 -10.73 1.21 -5.95
C GLN A 50 -9.24 1.51 -6.10
N VAL A 51 -8.58 1.94 -5.01
CA VAL A 51 -7.17 2.38 -5.03
C VAL A 51 -6.41 1.78 -3.85
N ILE A 52 -5.19 1.29 -4.09
CA ILE A 52 -4.23 0.89 -3.05
C ILE A 52 -3.07 1.87 -3.03
N VAL A 53 -2.83 2.48 -1.85
CA VAL A 53 -1.64 3.28 -1.59
C VAL A 53 -0.55 2.39 -0.97
N ALA A 54 0.47 2.04 -1.75
CA ALA A 54 1.60 1.25 -1.29
C ALA A 54 2.70 2.14 -0.68
N LEU A 55 2.83 2.08 0.66
CA LEU A 55 3.83 2.83 1.41
C LEU A 55 5.15 2.06 1.48
N GLY A 56 6.10 2.41 0.63
CA GLY A 56 7.42 1.79 0.54
C GLY A 56 7.49 0.59 -0.40
N LYS A 57 8.73 0.16 -0.66
CA LYS A 57 9.02 -0.91 -1.62
C LYS A 57 8.38 -2.24 -1.25
N ILE A 58 8.35 -2.60 0.04
CA ILE A 58 7.78 -3.87 0.51
C ILE A 58 6.28 -3.94 0.21
N ALA A 59 5.54 -2.87 0.51
CA ALA A 59 4.11 -2.79 0.18
C ALA A 59 3.87 -2.84 -1.32
N CYS A 60 4.69 -2.14 -2.12
CA CYS A 60 4.58 -2.16 -3.57
C CYS A 60 4.84 -3.56 -4.14
N ASP A 61 5.86 -4.26 -3.65
CA ASP A 61 6.14 -5.63 -4.08
C ASP A 61 5.07 -6.63 -3.64
N ALA A 62 4.44 -6.43 -2.47
CA ALA A 62 3.29 -7.23 -2.04
C ALA A 62 2.08 -7.05 -2.95
N TYR A 63 1.77 -5.80 -3.35
CA TYR A 63 0.75 -5.52 -4.36
C TYR A 63 1.02 -6.28 -5.67
N TRP A 64 2.27 -6.26 -6.16
CA TRP A 64 2.60 -6.96 -7.40
C TRP A 64 2.45 -8.48 -7.29
N ARG A 65 2.77 -9.07 -6.14
CA ARG A 65 2.56 -10.51 -5.90
C ARG A 65 1.07 -10.85 -5.91
N LEU A 66 0.24 -10.04 -5.25
CA LEU A 66 -1.21 -10.20 -5.28
C LEU A 66 -1.79 -10.05 -6.69
N MET A 67 -1.33 -9.07 -7.46
CA MET A 67 -1.81 -8.90 -8.84
C MET A 67 -1.40 -10.08 -9.73
N ALA A 68 -0.22 -10.66 -9.50
CA ALA A 68 0.23 -11.85 -10.20
C ALA A 68 -0.67 -13.07 -9.92
N THR A 69 -1.18 -13.27 -8.69
CA THR A 69 -2.14 -14.36 -8.40
C THR A 69 -3.48 -14.17 -9.11
N ARG A 70 -3.78 -12.94 -9.54
CA ARG A 70 -4.96 -12.58 -10.35
C ARG A 70 -4.66 -12.53 -11.86
N GLY A 71 -3.48 -12.96 -12.30
CA GLY A 71 -3.08 -12.94 -13.72
C GLY A 71 -2.68 -11.55 -14.25
N VAL A 72 -2.57 -10.53 -13.40
CA VAL A 72 -2.13 -9.19 -13.77
C VAL A 72 -0.62 -9.07 -13.55
N ILE A 73 0.15 -9.25 -14.64
CA ILE A 73 1.61 -9.18 -14.61
C ILE A 73 2.08 -8.15 -15.65
N PRO A 74 2.41 -6.92 -15.25
CA PRO A 74 2.90 -5.90 -16.17
C PRO A 74 4.23 -6.31 -16.81
N LYS A 75 4.38 -6.00 -18.10
CA LYS A 75 5.62 -6.21 -18.86
C LYS A 75 5.95 -4.95 -19.67
N PRO A 76 6.97 -4.16 -19.28
CA PRO A 76 7.84 -4.34 -18.11
C PRO A 76 7.11 -4.01 -16.79
N LYS A 77 7.52 -4.66 -15.68
CA LYS A 77 7.03 -4.31 -14.33
C LYS A 77 7.56 -2.93 -13.94
N PRO A 78 6.70 -1.96 -13.56
CA PRO A 78 7.13 -0.66 -13.08
C PRO A 78 8.05 -0.77 -11.86
N ARG A 79 9.13 0.02 -11.86
CA ARG A 79 10.01 0.14 -10.69
C ARG A 79 9.33 0.97 -9.61
N PHE A 80 9.53 0.60 -8.35
CA PHE A 80 9.04 1.39 -7.22
C PHE A 80 9.63 2.80 -7.26
N ALA A 81 8.77 3.80 -7.22
CA ALA A 81 9.10 5.21 -7.06
C ALA A 81 7.95 5.90 -6.32
N HIS A 82 8.28 6.97 -5.59
CA HIS A 82 7.24 7.82 -5.02
C HIS A 82 6.48 8.54 -6.14
N GLY A 83 5.15 8.54 -6.06
CA GLY A 83 4.27 9.11 -7.08
C GLY A 83 3.99 8.17 -8.26
N LEU A 84 4.48 6.92 -8.23
CA LEU A 84 4.09 5.92 -9.23
C LEU A 84 2.59 5.67 -9.14
N VAL A 85 1.89 5.86 -10.26
CA VAL A 85 0.50 5.41 -10.46
C VAL A 85 0.48 4.34 -11.53
N PHE A 86 -0.26 3.27 -11.28
CA PHE A 86 -0.41 2.18 -12.23
C PHE A 86 -1.85 1.67 -12.25
N ASP A 87 -2.51 1.86 -13.39
CA ASP A 87 -3.89 1.46 -13.64
C ASP A 87 -4.00 0.62 -14.93
N ASP A 88 -3.50 -0.62 -14.87
CA ASP A 88 -3.64 -1.60 -15.96
C ASP A 88 -4.23 -2.91 -15.43
N THR A 89 -5.13 -2.78 -14.46
CA THR A 89 -5.83 -3.95 -13.94
C THR A 89 -6.91 -4.44 -14.89
N LYS A 90 -7.26 -3.70 -15.95
CA LYS A 90 -8.40 -4.00 -16.85
C LYS A 90 -9.70 -4.26 -16.08
N GLY A 91 -9.87 -3.61 -14.92
CA GLY A 91 -11.00 -3.83 -14.01
C GLY A 91 -10.87 -5.05 -13.08
N LEU A 92 -9.75 -5.78 -13.12
CA LEU A 92 -9.47 -6.96 -12.29
C LEU A 92 -8.97 -6.62 -10.88
N GLY A 93 -8.69 -5.35 -10.60
CA GLY A 93 -8.10 -4.94 -9.33
C GLY A 93 -8.02 -3.42 -9.16
N PRO A 94 -7.62 -2.97 -7.96
CA PRO A 94 -7.50 -1.56 -7.64
C PRO A 94 -6.29 -0.91 -8.32
N THR A 95 -6.39 0.37 -8.64
CA THR A 95 -5.26 1.18 -9.10
C THR A 95 -4.18 1.24 -8.02
N LEU A 96 -2.92 1.06 -8.40
CA LEU A 96 -1.79 1.24 -7.49
C LEU A 96 -1.34 2.70 -7.48
N VAL A 97 -1.15 3.26 -6.29
CA VAL A 97 -0.37 4.49 -6.07
C VAL A 97 0.75 4.16 -5.10
N ALA A 98 2.01 4.40 -5.45
CA ALA A 98 3.15 4.12 -4.56
C ALA A 98 3.75 5.40 -4.00
N SER A 99 4.15 5.35 -2.74
CA SER A 99 4.83 6.45 -2.04
C SER A 99 6.00 5.91 -1.22
N TYR A 100 6.96 6.77 -0.87
CA TYR A 100 7.90 6.43 0.19
C TYR A 100 7.16 6.15 1.51
N HIS A 101 7.69 5.24 2.31
CA HIS A 101 7.10 4.92 3.60
C HIS A 101 7.29 6.10 4.57
N PRO A 102 6.27 6.50 5.35
CA PRO A 102 6.37 7.56 6.36
C PRO A 102 7.11 7.10 7.63
N SER A 103 8.24 6.44 7.47
CA SER A 103 9.14 6.10 8.59
C SER A 103 9.86 7.35 9.07
N GLN A 104 10.18 7.40 10.37
CA GLN A 104 10.99 8.48 10.97
C GLN A 104 12.26 8.77 10.16
N GLN A 105 12.95 7.75 9.67
CA GLN A 105 14.14 7.94 8.82
C GLN A 105 13.84 8.78 7.57
N ASN A 106 12.76 8.49 6.84
CA ASN A 106 12.41 9.22 5.62
C ASN A 106 11.88 10.62 5.92
N THR A 107 11.12 10.80 7.00
CA THR A 107 10.54 12.10 7.37
C THR A 107 11.60 13.03 7.94
N ASN A 108 12.49 12.54 8.80
CA ASN A 108 13.53 13.35 9.45
C ASN A 108 14.64 13.76 8.47
N THR A 109 14.93 12.93 7.46
CA THR A 109 15.92 13.24 6.42
C THR A 109 15.35 14.07 5.26
N GLY A 110 14.05 14.37 5.26
CA GLY A 110 13.39 15.09 4.17
C GLY A 110 13.17 14.27 2.89
N LYS A 111 13.53 12.98 2.88
CA LYS A 111 13.25 12.07 1.76
C LYS A 111 11.75 11.92 1.48
N LEU A 112 10.92 12.10 2.50
CA LEU A 112 9.48 12.27 2.37
C LEU A 112 9.04 13.46 3.22
N THR A 113 8.43 14.45 2.58
CA THR A 113 7.84 15.60 3.29
C THR A 113 6.34 15.43 3.48
N ALA A 114 5.75 16.19 4.41
CA ALA A 114 4.31 16.23 4.59
C ALA A 114 3.58 16.66 3.30
N VAL A 115 4.12 17.64 2.57
CA VAL A 115 3.56 18.11 1.29
C VAL A 115 3.54 16.98 0.25
N MET A 116 4.63 16.23 0.12
CA MET A 116 4.69 15.07 -0.78
C MET A 116 3.64 14.02 -0.43
N MET A 117 3.45 13.73 0.87
CA MET A 117 2.43 12.79 1.30
C MET A 117 1.02 13.32 1.01
N THR A 118 0.74 14.59 1.28
CA THR A 118 -0.53 15.22 0.97
C THR A 118 -0.84 15.14 -0.52
N ASN A 119 0.14 15.38 -1.40
CA ASN A 119 -0.03 15.30 -2.84
C ASN A 119 -0.43 13.88 -3.30
N ILE A 120 0.12 12.84 -2.66
CA ILE A 120 -0.29 11.45 -2.93
C ILE A 120 -1.78 11.25 -2.63
N PHE A 121 -2.26 11.69 -1.46
CA PHE A 121 -3.67 11.53 -1.10
C PHE A 121 -4.61 12.41 -1.92
N GLN A 122 -4.17 13.60 -2.33
CA GLN A 122 -4.90 14.43 -3.29
C GLN A 122 -5.04 13.72 -4.64
N GLN A 123 -3.97 13.12 -5.15
CA GLN A 123 -4.00 12.33 -6.37
C GLN A 123 -4.95 11.12 -6.23
N VAL A 124 -4.89 10.40 -5.11
CA VAL A 124 -5.82 9.29 -4.84
C VAL A 124 -7.27 9.78 -4.90
N ARG A 125 -7.59 10.95 -4.34
CA ARG A 125 -8.95 11.50 -4.39
C ARG A 125 -9.45 11.73 -5.81
N THR A 126 -8.57 12.08 -6.77
CA THR A 126 -8.94 12.22 -8.19
C THR A 126 -9.17 10.89 -8.91
N LEU A 127 -8.68 9.78 -8.36
CA LEU A 127 -8.82 8.44 -8.92
C LEU A 127 -10.04 7.70 -8.38
N LEU A 128 -10.58 8.12 -7.24
CA LEU A 128 -11.80 7.57 -6.67
C LEU A 128 -13.01 7.96 -7.53
N LYS A 129 -13.91 6.99 -7.74
CA LYS A 129 -15.17 7.12 -8.49
C LYS A 129 -16.37 7.10 -7.57
#